data_AF-A0A3M1JUS5-F1
#
_entry.id   AF-A0A3M1JUS5-F1
#
_cell.length_a   1.000
_cell.length_b   1.000
_cell.length_c   1.000
_cell.angle_alpha   90.00
_cell.angle_beta   90.00
_cell.angle_gamma   90.00
#
_symmetry.space_group_name_H-M   'P 1'
#
loop_
_entity.id
_entity.type
_entity.pdbx_description
1 polymer ?
#
loop_
_entity_poly.entity_id
_entity_poly.type
_entity_poly.pdbx_seq_one_letter_code
_entity_poly.pdbx_strand_id
1 'polypeptide(L)'
;MEMAKTEVKFDGPPPWHKVGRHDVFPEAKHDEIARFNFLANLNKHLASVIGPGNQLAYETRVKPKFRAEHGPHPQSRHEGRKAMSRDPHYQIWSALRRNTMEMRQQAGRSMV
;
A
#
# COMPACT_ATOMS: atom_id res chain seq x y z
N MET A 1 -22.80 -8.85 -38.48
CA MET A 1 -21.42 -8.55 -38.06
C MET A 1 -21.46 -8.29 -36.57
N GLU A 2 -21.33 -9.35 -35.78
CA GLU A 2 -21.43 -9.31 -34.32
C GLU A 2 -20.08 -8.86 -33.77
N MET A 3 -20.02 -7.70 -33.13
CA MET A 3 -18.78 -7.20 -32.54
C MET A 3 -18.49 -8.02 -31.28
N ALA A 4 -17.40 -8.79 -31.31
CA ALA A 4 -16.91 -9.52 -30.14
C ALA A 4 -16.67 -8.54 -28.98
N LYS A 5 -17.42 -8.68 -27.89
CA LYS A 5 -17.13 -8.00 -26.62
C LYS A 5 -15.77 -8.47 -26.12
N THR A 6 -14.76 -7.62 -26.24
CA THR A 6 -13.49 -7.85 -25.53
C THR A 6 -13.77 -7.77 -24.04
N GLU A 7 -13.66 -8.91 -23.35
CA GLU A 7 -13.79 -8.96 -21.90
C GLU A 7 -12.58 -8.25 -21.26
N VAL A 8 -12.80 -7.05 -20.75
CA VAL A 8 -11.77 -6.30 -20.03
C VAL A 8 -11.57 -6.96 -18.68
N LYS A 9 -10.50 -7.73 -18.53
CA LYS A 9 -10.13 -8.34 -17.26
C LYS A 9 -9.74 -7.25 -16.26
N PHE A 10 -10.55 -7.08 -15.21
CA PHE A 10 -10.29 -6.13 -14.15
C PHE A 10 -9.01 -6.51 -13.39
N ASP A 11 -7.96 -5.70 -13.55
CA ASP A 11 -6.69 -5.85 -12.83
C ASP A 11 -6.73 -5.10 -11.49
N GLY A 12 -7.63 -5.50 -10.60
CA GLY A 12 -7.75 -4.94 -9.25
C GLY A 12 -8.12 -6.01 -8.22
N PRO A 13 -7.99 -5.70 -6.92
CA PRO A 13 -8.46 -6.61 -5.87
C PRO A 13 -9.97 -6.84 -6.01
N PRO A 14 -10.47 -8.02 -5.59
CA PRO A 14 -11.90 -8.30 -5.70
C PRO A 14 -12.71 -7.21 -5.00
N PRO A 15 -13.79 -6.71 -5.64
CA PRO A 15 -14.65 -5.72 -5.02
C PRO A 15 -15.35 -6.32 -3.79
N TRP A 16 -15.77 -5.48 -2.85
CA TRP A 16 -16.36 -5.87 -1.56
C TRP A 16 -17.45 -6.95 -1.67
N HIS A 17 -18.33 -6.86 -2.68
CA HIS A 17 -19.42 -7.81 -2.90
C HIS A 17 -18.96 -9.22 -3.31
N LYS A 18 -17.69 -9.39 -3.72
CA LYS A 18 -17.06 -10.69 -4.03
C LYS A 18 -16.15 -11.19 -2.91
N VAL A 19 -16.03 -10.46 -1.81
CA VAL A 19 -15.30 -10.91 -0.62
C VAL A 19 -16.12 -12.01 0.06
N GLY A 20 -15.44 -13.06 0.55
CA GLY A 20 -16.10 -14.13 1.30
C GLY A 20 -16.80 -13.59 2.54
N ARG A 21 -18.07 -13.98 2.74
CA ARG A 21 -18.91 -13.54 3.87
C ARG A 21 -19.18 -14.71 4.81
N HIS A 22 -19.27 -14.42 6.10
CA HIS A 22 -19.73 -15.33 7.16
C HIS A 22 -20.96 -14.71 7.85
N ASP A 23 -21.66 -15.46 8.70
CA ASP A 23 -22.95 -15.03 9.26
C ASP A 23 -22.89 -13.72 10.06
N VAL A 24 -21.77 -13.46 10.74
CA VAL A 24 -21.55 -12.19 11.49
C VAL A 24 -20.88 -11.08 10.67
N PHE A 25 -20.87 -11.18 9.33
CA PHE A 25 -20.23 -10.20 8.47
C PHE A 25 -21.14 -8.98 8.28
N PRO A 26 -20.66 -7.74 8.53
CA PRO A 26 -21.53 -6.57 8.53
C PRO A 26 -22.09 -6.27 7.14
N GLU A 27 -23.31 -5.75 7.10
CA GLU A 27 -23.93 -5.26 5.87
C GLU A 27 -23.42 -3.85 5.57
N ALA A 28 -22.81 -3.68 4.40
CA ALA A 28 -22.24 -2.42 3.97
C ALA A 28 -23.21 -1.66 3.05
N LYS A 29 -23.39 -0.37 3.31
CA LYS A 29 -24.02 0.60 2.42
C LYS A 29 -23.10 0.94 1.26
N HIS A 30 -23.66 1.61 0.25
CA HIS A 30 -22.93 2.05 -0.94
C HIS A 30 -21.59 2.75 -0.62
N ASP A 31 -21.60 3.73 0.28
CA ASP A 31 -20.41 4.53 0.57
C ASP A 31 -19.34 3.75 1.32
N GLU A 32 -19.74 2.80 2.17
CA GLU A 32 -18.83 1.90 2.87
C GLU A 32 -18.14 0.96 1.88
N ILE A 33 -18.92 0.37 0.97
CA ILE A 33 -18.41 -0.44 -0.14
C ILE A 33 -17.39 0.36 -0.96
N ALA A 34 -17.73 1.61 -1.32
CA ALA A 34 -16.84 2.48 -2.08
C ALA A 34 -15.52 2.76 -1.33
N ARG A 35 -15.57 3.05 -0.02
CA ARG A 35 -14.38 3.27 0.82
C ARG A 35 -13.49 2.03 0.88
N PHE A 36 -14.06 0.84 1.10
CA PHE A 36 -13.27 -0.39 1.16
C PHE A 36 -12.67 -0.76 -0.20
N ASN A 37 -13.41 -0.59 -1.29
CA ASN A 37 -12.90 -0.81 -2.65
C ASN A 37 -11.74 0.15 -2.96
N PHE A 38 -11.88 1.42 -2.62
CA PHE A 38 -10.82 2.41 -2.77
C PHE A 38 -9.57 1.99 -1.98
N LEU A 39 -9.72 1.64 -0.69
CA LEU A 39 -8.61 1.22 0.16
C LEU A 39 -7.92 -0.04 -0.37
N ALA A 40 -8.65 -1.00 -0.90
CA ALA A 40 -8.08 -2.20 -1.50
C ALA A 40 -7.22 -1.84 -2.72
N ASN A 41 -7.75 -1.01 -3.62
CA ASN A 41 -7.03 -0.56 -4.82
C ASN A 41 -5.81 0.31 -4.48
N LEU A 42 -5.94 1.23 -3.52
CA LEU A 42 -4.83 2.05 -3.04
C LEU A 42 -3.73 1.18 -2.44
N ASN A 43 -4.07 0.19 -1.60
CA ASN A 43 -3.07 -0.73 -1.05
C ASN A 43 -2.37 -1.55 -2.13
N LYS A 44 -3.08 -1.99 -3.18
CA LYS A 44 -2.47 -2.63 -4.36
C LYS A 44 -1.49 -1.67 -5.04
N HIS A 45 -1.90 -0.45 -5.35
CA HIS A 45 -1.06 0.56 -6.00
C HIS A 45 0.19 0.91 -5.16
N LEU A 46 0.04 1.08 -3.85
CA LEU A 46 1.15 1.32 -2.94
C LEU A 46 2.14 0.14 -2.90
N ALA A 47 1.66 -1.09 -3.08
CA ALA A 47 2.51 -2.27 -3.09
C ALA A 47 3.21 -2.49 -4.43
N SER A 48 2.50 -2.35 -5.55
CA SER A 48 3.02 -2.69 -6.88
C SER A 48 3.73 -1.54 -7.59
N VAL A 49 3.32 -0.29 -7.33
CA VAL A 49 3.85 0.89 -8.05
C VAL A 49 4.78 1.70 -7.15
N ILE A 50 4.33 2.06 -5.94
CA ILE A 50 5.11 2.95 -5.07
C ILE A 50 6.18 2.16 -4.28
N GLY A 51 5.83 0.98 -3.76
CA GLY A 51 6.72 0.15 -2.94
C GLY A 51 8.11 -0.11 -3.53
N PRO A 52 8.23 -0.52 -4.81
CA PRO A 52 9.53 -0.75 -5.46
C PRO A 52 10.48 0.45 -5.41
N GLY A 53 9.95 1.68 -5.36
CA GLY A 53 10.76 2.89 -5.28
C GLY A 53 11.60 2.99 -4.00
N ASN A 54 11.25 2.27 -2.93
CA ASN A 54 12.09 2.21 -1.73
C ASN A 54 13.40 1.46 -1.95
N GLN A 55 13.39 0.40 -2.77
CA GLN A 55 14.61 -0.31 -3.13
C GLN A 55 15.52 0.59 -3.97
N LEU A 56 14.95 1.29 -4.94
CA LEU A 56 15.68 2.26 -5.75
C LEU A 56 16.27 3.39 -4.89
N ALA A 57 15.48 3.94 -3.97
CA ALA A 57 15.92 4.95 -3.02
C ALA A 57 17.09 4.46 -2.16
N TYR A 58 17.01 3.21 -1.69
CA TYR A 58 18.07 2.61 -0.89
C TYR A 58 19.38 2.50 -1.67
N GLU A 59 19.34 1.88 -2.85
CA GLU A 59 20.55 1.63 -3.65
C GLU A 59 21.20 2.92 -4.16
N THR A 60 20.40 3.89 -4.61
CA THR A 60 20.92 5.10 -5.29
C THR A 60 21.27 6.25 -4.35
N ARG A 61 20.62 6.35 -3.18
CA ARG A 61 20.78 7.51 -2.28
C ARG A 61 21.22 7.12 -0.88
N VAL A 62 20.51 6.19 -0.24
CA VAL A 62 20.72 5.90 1.18
C VAL A 62 22.02 5.12 1.41
N LYS A 63 22.26 4.07 0.63
CA LYS A 63 23.46 3.21 0.75
C LYS A 63 24.76 3.98 0.48
N PRO A 64 24.88 4.83 -0.56
CA PRO A 64 26.06 5.67 -0.74
C PRO A 64 26.29 6.66 0.42
N LYS A 65 25.24 7.34 0.89
CA LYS A 65 25.35 8.26 2.05
C LYS A 65 25.78 7.54 3.31
N PHE A 66 25.14 6.41 3.60
CA PHE A 66 25.46 5.59 4.76
C PHE A 66 26.93 5.14 4.72
N ARG A 67 27.42 4.74 3.55
CA ARG A 67 28.82 4.35 3.35
C ARG A 67 29.80 5.47 3.70
N ALA A 68 29.50 6.70 3.28
CA ALA A 68 30.34 7.85 3.56
C ALA A 68 30.36 8.24 5.04
N GLU A 69 29.23 8.08 5.75
CA GLU A 69 29.07 8.56 7.13
C GLU A 69 29.40 7.50 8.20
N HIS A 70 29.12 6.22 7.93
CA HIS A 70 29.09 5.16 8.96
C HIS A 70 29.82 3.87 8.56
N GLY A 71 30.18 3.70 7.28
CA GLY A 71 30.89 2.52 6.78
C GLY A 71 30.04 1.62 5.86
N PRO A 72 30.58 0.46 5.43
CA PRO A 72 30.20 -0.18 4.17
C PRO A 72 28.73 -0.62 4.03
N HIS A 73 28.08 -1.01 5.12
CA HIS A 73 26.66 -1.40 5.17
C HIS A 73 26.11 -1.28 6.60
N PRO A 74 24.79 -1.11 6.78
CA PRO A 74 24.16 -1.20 8.10
C PRO A 74 24.42 -2.56 8.75
N GLN A 75 24.69 -2.57 10.05
CA GLN A 75 24.91 -3.78 10.84
C GLN A 75 23.60 -4.34 11.42
N SER A 76 22.54 -3.52 11.46
CA SER A 76 21.24 -3.94 11.97
C SER A 76 20.06 -3.38 11.17
N ARG A 77 18.90 -4.02 11.29
CA ARG A 77 17.64 -3.52 10.71
C ARG A 77 17.27 -2.13 11.24
N HIS A 78 17.63 -1.81 12.48
CA HIS A 78 17.33 -0.53 13.11
C HIS A 78 18.14 0.59 12.48
N GLU A 79 19.42 0.32 12.22
CA GLU A 79 20.32 1.24 11.54
C GLU A 79 19.89 1.47 10.09
N GLY A 80 19.55 0.40 9.37
CA GLY A 80 18.98 0.49 8.02
C GLY A 80 17.69 1.32 8.00
N ARG A 81 16.78 1.11 8.96
CA ARG A 81 15.56 1.92 9.10
C ARG A 81 15.89 3.39 9.39
N LYS A 82 16.84 3.65 10.28
CA LYS A 82 17.26 5.02 10.62
C LYS A 82 17.84 5.73 9.40
N ALA A 83 18.67 5.05 8.61
CA ALA A 83 19.20 5.58 7.36
C ALA A 83 18.08 5.88 6.35
N MET A 84 17.15 4.93 6.15
CA MET A 84 16.00 5.09 5.25
C MET A 84 15.02 6.19 5.69
N SER A 85 14.85 6.41 6.99
CA SER A 85 13.87 7.39 7.51
C SER A 85 14.11 8.83 7.08
N ARG A 86 15.31 9.15 6.59
CA ARG A 86 15.67 10.47 6.05
C ARG A 86 15.38 10.62 4.56
N ASP A 87 15.05 9.52 3.86
CA ASP A 87 14.76 9.56 2.43
C ASP A 87 13.32 10.02 2.15
N PRO A 88 13.10 11.03 1.28
CA PRO A 88 11.77 11.55 1.01
C PRO A 88 10.80 10.52 0.40
N HIS A 89 11.29 9.64 -0.47
CA HIS A 89 10.43 8.61 -1.07
C HIS A 89 9.97 7.61 0.00
N TYR A 90 10.89 7.19 0.87
CA TYR A 90 10.55 6.32 2.00
C TYR A 90 9.55 6.97 2.95
N GLN A 91 9.70 8.26 3.24
CA GLN A 91 8.77 9.01 4.09
C GLN A 91 7.36 9.04 3.48
N ILE A 92 7.24 9.36 2.18
CA ILE A 92 5.95 9.37 1.46
C ILE A 92 5.31 7.97 1.50
N TRP A 93 6.05 6.94 1.12
CA TRP A 93 5.54 5.57 1.13
C TRP A 93 5.09 5.12 2.53
N SER A 94 5.90 5.40 3.55
CA SER A 94 5.58 5.03 4.94
C SER A 94 4.37 5.80 5.47
N ALA A 95 4.26 7.09 5.14
CA ALA A 95 3.12 7.92 5.54
C ALA A 95 1.82 7.41 4.89
N LEU A 96 1.85 7.11 3.58
CA LEU A 96 0.70 6.55 2.86
C LEU A 96 0.29 5.19 3.43
N ARG A 97 1.24 4.26 3.64
CA ARG A 97 1.00 2.97 4.30
C ARG A 97 0.35 3.13 5.68
N ARG A 98 0.84 4.08 6.48
CA ARG A 98 0.28 4.36 7.81
C ARG A 98 -1.16 4.89 7.71
N ASN A 99 -1.39 5.80 6.77
CA ASN A 99 -2.68 6.43 6.55
C ASN A 99 -3.73 5.42 6.06
N THR A 100 -3.38 4.50 5.15
CA THR A 100 -4.35 3.46 4.71
C THR A 100 -4.77 2.52 5.84
N MET A 101 -3.87 2.22 6.79
CA MET A 101 -4.23 1.47 7.99
C MET A 101 -5.21 2.25 8.88
N GLU A 102 -5.01 3.55 9.08
CA GLU A 102 -5.94 4.39 9.84
C GLU A 102 -7.30 4.50 9.17
N MET A 103 -7.33 4.77 7.86
CA MET A 103 -8.56 4.84 7.09
C MET A 103 -9.34 3.53 7.18
N ARG A 104 -8.66 2.37 7.12
CA ARG A 104 -9.30 1.07 7.30
C ARG A 104 -9.92 0.91 8.68
N GLN A 105 -9.21 1.32 9.74
CA GLN A 105 -9.73 1.25 11.10
C GLN A 105 -10.94 2.17 11.30
N GLN A 106 -10.88 3.39 10.76
CA GLN A 106 -12.00 4.33 10.78
C GLN A 106 -13.22 3.81 10.00
N ALA A 107 -13.00 3.29 8.79
CA ALA A 107 -14.06 2.70 7.98
C ALA A 107 -14.67 1.46 8.66
N GLY A 108 -13.86 0.64 9.34
CA GLY A 108 -14.37 -0.48 10.11
C GLY A 108 -15.24 -0.05 11.29
N ARG A 109 -14.86 1.04 11.99
CA ARG A 109 -15.64 1.59 13.10
C ARG A 109 -16.97 2.19 12.67
N SER A 110 -17.08 2.73 11.45
CA SER A 110 -18.34 3.29 10.95
C SER A 110 -19.37 2.23 10.54
N MET A 111 -19.00 0.95 10.53
CA MET A 111 -19.87 -0.17 10.13
C MET A 111 -20.72 -0.74 11.27
N VAL A 112 -20.45 -0.36 12.52
CA VAL A 112 -21.07 -0.91 13.74
C VAL A 112 -21.83 0.17 14.49
#